data_AF-A0A420I829-F1
#
_entry.id   AF-A0A420I829-F1
#
_cell.length_a   1.000
_cell.length_b   1.000
_cell.length_c   1.000
_cell.angle_alpha   90.00
_cell.angle_beta   90.00
_cell.angle_gamma   90.00
#
_symmetry.space_group_name_H-M   'P 1'
#
loop_
_entity.id
_entity.type
_entity.pdbx_description
1 polymer ?
#
loop_
_entity_poly.entity_id
_entity_poly.type
_entity_poly.pdbx_seq_one_letter_code
_entity_poly.pdbx_strand_id
1 'polypeptide(L)'
;MCLTFGILEIQYADAFPEMFTGAAHEYYYDDIVGQCFSFVDICNKMKENFETEERRYEMMNEWYNLSLPGNIRKYPRKSTLVCFEELVSELLRVRRGLSAEYQTDKSMRDRLQLVCRDVDACFIATLKPAATFEGLCSDIRLSIAAKSRMATYSTDVLLADSTATNQSYSANKNLINTNRMGSTINNHDPNNHTFYTDRRCHVTDNHPRHKKSESK
;
A
#
# COMPACT_ATOMS: atom_id res chain seq x y z
N MET A 1 22.35 0.11 -26.89
CA MET A 1 23.47 1.07 -26.94
C MET A 1 24.24 0.98 -28.25
N CYS A 2 24.72 -0.18 -28.71
CA CYS A 2 25.55 -0.27 -29.92
C CYS A 2 24.92 0.42 -31.16
N LEU A 3 23.68 0.06 -31.51
CA LEU A 3 22.93 0.68 -32.61
C LEU A 3 22.70 2.19 -32.47
N THR A 4 22.57 2.71 -31.24
CA THR A 4 22.40 4.16 -31.00
C THR A 4 23.69 4.96 -31.15
N PHE A 5 24.84 4.28 -31.29
CA PHE A 5 26.14 4.88 -31.58
C PHE A 5 26.69 4.47 -32.96
N GLY A 6 25.86 3.84 -33.81
CA GLY A 6 26.26 3.43 -35.17
C GLY A 6 27.21 2.22 -35.24
N ILE A 7 27.43 1.52 -34.12
CA ILE A 7 28.30 0.34 -34.04
C ILE A 7 27.59 -0.83 -34.74
N LEU A 8 28.27 -1.45 -35.72
CA LEU A 8 27.78 -2.61 -36.46
C LEU A 8 27.99 -3.91 -35.67
N GLU A 9 27.20 -4.94 -35.97
CA GLU A 9 27.26 -6.25 -35.27
C GLU A 9 28.64 -6.91 -35.35
N ILE A 10 29.33 -6.77 -36.49
CA ILE A 10 30.71 -7.26 -36.66
C ILE A 10 31.73 -6.59 -35.72
N GLN A 11 31.40 -5.42 -35.17
CA GLN A 11 32.25 -4.63 -34.26
C GLN A 11 31.84 -4.84 -32.79
N TYR A 12 30.81 -5.65 -32.50
CA TYR A 12 30.32 -5.81 -31.13
C TYR A 12 31.36 -6.45 -30.21
N ALA A 13 32.20 -7.36 -30.71
CA ALA A 13 33.29 -7.96 -29.93
C ALA A 13 34.38 -6.93 -29.60
N ASP A 14 34.82 -6.14 -30.59
CA ASP A 14 35.85 -5.12 -30.43
C ASP A 14 35.40 -3.98 -29.48
N ALA A 15 34.11 -3.61 -29.55
CA ALA A 15 33.52 -2.56 -28.72
C ALA A 15 32.96 -3.06 -27.37
N PHE A 16 33.07 -4.35 -27.06
CA PHE A 16 32.56 -4.90 -25.80
C PHE A 16 33.35 -4.46 -24.56
N PRO A 17 34.70 -4.44 -24.57
CA PRO A 17 35.49 -4.15 -23.35
C PRO A 17 35.30 -2.74 -22.82
N GLU A 18 35.01 -1.78 -23.71
CA GLU A 18 34.77 -0.37 -23.40
C GLU A 18 33.59 -0.13 -22.42
N MET A 19 32.72 -1.12 -22.21
CA MET A 19 31.65 -1.05 -21.19
C MET A 19 32.02 -1.71 -19.84
N PHE A 20 33.20 -2.33 -19.73
CA PHE A 20 33.65 -3.03 -18.54
C PHE A 20 34.62 -2.20 -17.71
N THR A 21 34.61 -2.45 -16.40
CA THR A 21 35.51 -1.81 -15.42
C THR A 21 35.88 -2.81 -14.32
N GLY A 22 37.06 -2.65 -13.71
CA GLY A 22 37.58 -3.56 -12.68
C GLY A 22 37.68 -5.01 -13.16
N ALA A 23 37.33 -5.95 -12.28
CA ALA A 23 37.45 -7.39 -12.54
C ALA A 23 36.79 -7.89 -13.85
N ALA A 24 35.71 -7.24 -14.31
CA ALA A 24 35.06 -7.59 -15.59
C ALA A 24 35.90 -7.19 -16.82
N HIS A 25 36.72 -6.15 -16.69
CA HIS A 25 37.67 -5.72 -17.70
C HIS A 25 38.94 -6.59 -17.65
N GLU A 26 39.46 -6.86 -16.45
CA GLU A 26 40.61 -7.75 -16.22
C GLU A 26 40.37 -9.16 -16.80
N TYR A 27 39.27 -9.82 -16.40
CA TYR A 27 38.88 -11.15 -16.92
C TYR A 27 38.72 -11.20 -18.44
N TYR A 28 38.28 -10.10 -19.08
CA TYR A 28 38.20 -10.07 -20.54
C TYR A 28 39.58 -10.16 -21.19
N TYR A 29 40.56 -9.39 -20.71
CA TYR A 29 41.90 -9.37 -21.30
C TYR A 29 42.75 -10.59 -20.91
N ASP A 30 42.54 -11.17 -19.73
CA ASP A 30 43.29 -12.34 -19.26
C ASP A 30 42.75 -13.67 -19.82
N ASP A 31 41.43 -13.88 -19.85
CA ASP A 31 40.80 -15.16 -20.22
C ASP A 31 40.11 -15.17 -21.59
N ILE A 32 39.62 -14.04 -22.12
CA ILE A 32 38.78 -14.03 -23.34
C ILE A 32 39.55 -13.62 -24.60
N VAL A 33 40.47 -12.65 -24.51
CA VAL A 33 41.23 -12.14 -25.65
C VAL A 33 42.08 -13.24 -26.31
N GLY A 34 42.07 -13.25 -27.64
CA GLY A 34 42.86 -14.19 -28.46
C GLY A 34 42.23 -15.59 -28.65
N GLN A 35 41.17 -15.95 -27.92
CA GLN A 35 40.53 -17.28 -28.02
C GLN A 35 39.57 -17.46 -29.23
N CYS A 36 39.52 -16.51 -30.17
CA CYS A 36 38.70 -16.55 -31.39
C CYS A 36 37.18 -16.80 -31.16
N PHE A 37 36.67 -16.45 -29.97
CA PHE A 37 35.25 -16.58 -29.61
C PHE A 37 34.35 -15.64 -30.43
N SER A 38 33.10 -16.07 -30.69
CA SER A 38 32.09 -15.15 -31.23
C SER A 38 31.59 -14.20 -30.12
N PHE A 39 30.96 -13.09 -30.51
CA PHE A 39 30.35 -12.15 -29.55
C PHE A 39 29.35 -12.85 -28.59
N VAL A 40 28.66 -13.90 -29.04
CA VAL A 40 27.73 -14.67 -28.21
C VAL A 40 28.49 -15.53 -27.19
N ASP A 41 29.58 -16.17 -27.60
CA ASP A 41 30.42 -16.99 -26.71
C ASP A 41 31.11 -16.11 -25.65
N ILE A 42 31.60 -14.93 -26.06
CA ILE A 42 32.12 -13.88 -25.17
C ILE A 42 31.06 -13.47 -24.14
N CYS A 43 29.84 -13.17 -24.58
CA CYS A 43 28.72 -12.84 -23.69
C CYS A 43 28.38 -13.97 -22.72
N ASN A 44 28.52 -15.23 -23.14
CA ASN A 44 28.27 -16.39 -22.29
C ASN A 44 29.39 -16.60 -21.27
N LYS A 45 30.67 -16.46 -21.66
CA LYS A 45 31.82 -16.55 -20.74
C LYS A 45 31.78 -15.48 -19.65
N MET A 46 31.45 -14.24 -20.01
CA MET A 46 31.23 -13.18 -19.01
C MET A 46 30.12 -13.54 -18.00
N LYS A 47 29.02 -14.16 -18.45
CA LYS A 47 27.95 -14.61 -17.54
C LYS A 47 28.37 -15.80 -16.69
N GLU A 48 29.04 -16.80 -17.26
CA GLU A 48 29.53 -17.97 -16.53
C GLU A 48 30.47 -17.56 -15.38
N ASN A 49 31.30 -16.53 -15.58
CA ASN A 49 32.24 -16.04 -14.58
C ASN A 49 31.62 -15.14 -13.50
N PHE A 50 30.67 -14.26 -13.87
CA PHE A 50 30.12 -13.25 -12.94
C PHE A 50 28.70 -13.54 -12.42
N GLU A 51 27.96 -14.44 -13.06
CA GLU A 51 26.69 -14.98 -12.58
C GLU A 51 26.87 -16.45 -12.15
N THR A 52 27.69 -16.71 -11.13
CA THR A 52 27.86 -18.06 -10.56
C THR A 52 26.57 -18.56 -9.89
N GLU A 53 26.46 -19.86 -9.62
CA GLU A 53 25.27 -20.43 -8.96
C GLU A 53 25.10 -19.94 -7.52
N GLU A 54 26.19 -19.68 -6.80
CA GLU A 54 26.17 -19.00 -5.50
C GLU A 54 25.60 -17.59 -5.65
N ARG A 55 26.02 -16.86 -6.69
CA ARG A 55 25.53 -15.50 -6.93
C ARG A 55 24.05 -15.48 -7.36
N ARG A 56 23.59 -16.46 -8.13
CA ARG A 56 22.16 -16.66 -8.44
C ARG A 56 21.37 -17.00 -7.17
N TYR A 57 21.90 -17.85 -6.30
CA TYR A 57 21.30 -18.15 -5.00
C TYR A 57 21.21 -16.91 -4.09
N GLU A 58 22.27 -16.10 -3.99
CA GLU A 58 22.25 -14.84 -3.26
C GLU A 58 21.16 -13.90 -3.76
N MET A 59 21.04 -13.72 -5.08
CA MET A 59 20.00 -12.85 -5.67
C MET A 59 18.59 -13.40 -5.46
N MET A 60 18.41 -14.73 -5.49
CA MET A 60 17.14 -15.37 -5.18
C MET A 60 16.77 -15.22 -3.69
N ASN A 61 17.75 -15.35 -2.79
CA ASN A 61 17.58 -15.14 -1.36
C ASN A 61 17.28 -13.66 -1.06
N GLU A 62 17.96 -12.71 -1.71
CA GLU A 62 17.64 -11.28 -1.63
C GLU A 62 16.20 -11.02 -2.08
N TRP A 63 15.82 -11.54 -3.26
CA TRP A 63 14.47 -11.46 -3.82
C TRP A 63 13.39 -11.93 -2.83
N TYR A 64 13.58 -13.08 -2.17
CA TYR A 64 12.63 -13.64 -1.20
C TYR A 64 12.63 -12.95 0.18
N ASN A 65 13.72 -12.30 0.60
CA ASN A 65 13.79 -11.57 1.87
C ASN A 65 13.29 -10.11 1.81
N LEU A 66 13.10 -9.53 0.62
CA LEU A 66 12.46 -8.22 0.47
C LEU A 66 11.08 -8.17 1.17
N SER A 67 10.81 -7.11 1.93
CA SER A 67 9.64 -7.02 2.83
C SER A 67 9.32 -5.56 3.20
N LEU A 68 8.07 -5.11 3.00
CA LEU A 68 7.66 -3.76 3.40
C LEU A 68 7.69 -3.57 4.93
N PRO A 69 7.19 -4.50 5.78
CA PRO A 69 7.42 -4.44 7.23
C PRO A 69 8.91 -4.38 7.61
N GLY A 70 9.77 -5.07 6.85
CA GLY A 70 11.23 -5.01 7.02
C GLY A 70 11.79 -3.60 6.81
N ASN A 71 11.45 -2.97 5.68
CA ASN A 71 11.88 -1.60 5.38
C ASN A 71 11.38 -0.58 6.41
N ILE A 72 10.11 -0.67 6.83
CA ILE A 72 9.52 0.20 7.85
C ILE A 72 10.26 0.05 9.19
N ARG A 73 10.55 -1.19 9.61
CA ARG A 73 11.31 -1.47 10.85
C ARG A 73 12.76 -0.99 10.77
N LYS A 74 13.39 -1.07 9.60
CA LYS A 74 14.77 -0.61 9.35
C LYS A 74 14.87 0.92 9.37
N TYR A 75 13.83 1.63 8.92
CA TYR A 75 13.82 3.09 8.79
C TYR A 75 12.61 3.75 9.47
N PRO A 76 12.45 3.66 10.81
CA PRO A 76 11.25 4.12 11.52
C PRO A 76 11.00 5.64 11.50
N ARG A 77 11.92 6.44 10.92
CA ARG A 77 11.75 7.88 10.67
C ARG A 77 11.21 8.21 9.27
N LYS A 78 11.17 7.26 8.35
CA LYS A 78 10.62 7.43 7.00
C LYS A 78 9.11 7.15 7.02
N SER A 79 8.36 7.77 6.13
CA SER A 79 6.94 7.42 5.94
C SER A 79 6.80 6.08 5.23
N THR A 80 5.68 5.39 5.46
CA THR A 80 5.33 4.12 4.80
C THR A 80 5.43 4.21 3.27
N LEU A 81 5.11 5.37 2.69
CA LEU A 81 5.22 5.62 1.24
C LEU A 81 6.67 5.63 0.76
N VAL A 82 7.59 6.28 1.47
CA VAL A 82 9.02 6.28 1.10
C VAL A 82 9.62 4.87 1.25
N CYS A 83 9.28 4.15 2.32
CA CYS A 83 9.67 2.74 2.49
C CYS A 83 9.12 1.81 1.39
N PHE A 84 8.00 2.18 0.77
CA PHE A 84 7.39 1.47 -0.36
C PHE A 84 8.08 1.78 -1.69
N GLU A 85 8.35 3.05 -2.04
CA GLU A 85 9.09 3.36 -3.28
C GLU A 85 10.53 2.81 -3.26
N GLU A 86 11.16 2.77 -2.07
CA GLU A 86 12.44 2.07 -1.87
C GLU A 86 12.30 0.56 -2.11
N LEU A 87 11.24 -0.08 -1.61
CA LEU A 87 10.98 -1.51 -1.86
C LEU A 87 10.72 -1.81 -3.35
N VAL A 88 9.98 -0.95 -4.05
CA VAL A 88 9.72 -1.06 -5.49
C VAL A 88 11.02 -0.92 -6.28
N SER A 89 11.89 0.01 -5.88
CA SER A 89 13.21 0.21 -6.49
C SER A 89 14.13 -0.99 -6.29
N GLU A 90 14.17 -1.58 -5.10
CA GLU A 90 14.94 -2.81 -4.83
C GLU A 90 14.39 -4.02 -5.59
N LEU A 91 13.07 -4.24 -5.63
CA LEU A 91 12.45 -5.28 -6.48
C LEU A 91 12.87 -5.13 -7.95
N LEU A 92 12.83 -3.90 -8.49
CA LEU A 92 13.21 -3.60 -9.88
C LEU A 92 14.73 -3.68 -10.14
N ARG A 93 15.58 -3.59 -9.11
CA ARG A 93 17.01 -3.90 -9.19
C ARG A 93 17.21 -5.41 -9.22
N VAL A 94 16.75 -6.11 -8.20
CA VAL A 94 17.00 -7.55 -7.98
C VAL A 94 16.48 -8.37 -9.16
N ARG A 95 15.28 -8.04 -9.69
CA ARG A 95 14.70 -8.70 -10.87
C ARG A 95 15.67 -8.88 -12.03
N ARG A 96 16.59 -7.92 -12.26
CA ARG A 96 17.44 -7.86 -13.46
C ARG A 96 18.46 -8.99 -13.57
N GLY A 97 18.86 -9.59 -12.44
CA GLY A 97 19.78 -10.74 -12.39
C GLY A 97 19.10 -12.05 -11.99
N LEU A 98 17.76 -12.12 -12.01
CA LEU A 98 17.02 -13.38 -11.90
C LEU A 98 16.73 -13.96 -13.29
N SER A 99 16.45 -15.26 -13.35
CA SER A 99 15.98 -15.93 -14.57
C SER A 99 14.70 -15.28 -15.14
N ALA A 100 14.51 -15.41 -16.45
CA ALA A 100 13.47 -14.71 -17.21
C ALA A 100 12.03 -14.91 -16.67
N GLU A 101 11.76 -16.04 -16.01
CA GLU A 101 10.49 -16.34 -15.34
C GLU A 101 10.14 -15.33 -14.23
N TYR A 102 11.12 -14.85 -13.46
CA TYR A 102 10.92 -13.81 -12.43
C TYR A 102 10.86 -12.41 -13.03
N GLN A 103 11.33 -12.22 -14.26
CA GLN A 103 11.34 -10.92 -14.93
C GLN A 103 9.96 -10.50 -15.47
N THR A 104 8.98 -11.41 -15.55
CA THR A 104 7.63 -11.12 -16.03
C THR A 104 6.85 -10.13 -15.14
N ASP A 105 5.93 -9.36 -15.73
CA ASP A 105 5.00 -8.49 -14.97
C ASP A 105 4.19 -9.29 -13.94
N LYS A 106 3.76 -10.50 -14.30
CA LYS A 106 3.09 -11.42 -13.37
C LYS A 106 3.94 -11.69 -12.14
N SER A 107 5.16 -12.17 -12.31
CA SER A 107 6.06 -12.52 -11.21
C SER A 107 6.39 -11.30 -10.33
N MET A 108 6.52 -10.11 -10.93
CA MET A 108 6.70 -8.85 -10.21
C MET A 108 5.47 -8.45 -9.38
N ARG A 109 4.26 -8.51 -9.95
CA ARG A 109 3.01 -8.19 -9.25
C ARG A 109 2.71 -9.18 -8.13
N ASP A 110 2.83 -10.48 -8.42
CA ASP A 110 2.55 -11.55 -7.48
C ASP A 110 3.57 -11.51 -6.31
N ARG A 111 4.83 -11.11 -6.57
CA ARG A 111 5.82 -10.81 -5.52
C ARG A 111 5.47 -9.55 -4.74
N LEU A 112 5.08 -8.45 -5.40
CA LEU A 112 4.71 -7.18 -4.76
C LEU A 112 3.56 -7.37 -3.76
N GLN A 113 2.56 -8.17 -4.15
CA GLN A 113 1.43 -8.57 -3.29
C GLN A 113 1.93 -9.25 -2.01
N LEU A 114 2.84 -10.22 -2.12
CA LEU A 114 3.39 -10.96 -0.98
C LEU A 114 4.23 -10.08 -0.04
N VAL A 115 5.10 -9.20 -0.56
CA VAL A 115 5.98 -8.35 0.28
C VAL A 115 5.24 -7.20 0.99
N CYS A 116 4.05 -6.84 0.52
CA CYS A 116 3.21 -5.78 1.11
C CYS A 116 2.04 -6.30 1.96
N ARG A 117 1.70 -7.59 1.88
CA ARG A 117 0.53 -8.21 2.54
C ARG A 117 0.41 -7.88 4.02
N ASP A 118 1.53 -7.93 4.74
CA ASP A 118 1.59 -7.84 6.20
C ASP A 118 1.70 -6.37 6.71
N VAL A 119 1.13 -5.43 5.94
CA VAL A 119 0.98 -4.01 6.30
C VAL A 119 -0.47 -3.59 6.08
N ASP A 120 -1.19 -3.19 7.15
CA ASP A 120 -2.60 -2.79 7.09
C ASP A 120 -2.92 -1.80 5.96
N ALA A 121 -2.01 -0.84 5.74
CA ALA A 121 -2.15 0.22 4.75
C ALA A 121 -2.16 -0.30 3.31
N CYS A 122 -1.63 -1.51 3.09
CA CYS A 122 -1.54 -2.18 1.80
C CYS A 122 -2.55 -3.32 1.67
N PHE A 123 -3.01 -3.91 2.78
CA PHE A 123 -3.87 -5.11 2.82
C PHE A 123 -5.03 -5.06 1.80
N ILE A 124 -5.84 -3.99 1.82
CA ILE A 124 -6.98 -3.81 0.90
C ILE A 124 -6.54 -3.75 -0.57
N ALA A 125 -5.44 -3.05 -0.88
CA ALA A 125 -4.86 -3.02 -2.22
C ALA A 125 -4.33 -4.39 -2.65
N THR A 126 -3.72 -5.16 -1.74
CA THR A 126 -3.22 -6.51 -2.02
C THR A 126 -4.31 -7.58 -2.15
N LEU A 127 -5.54 -7.33 -1.69
CA LEU A 127 -6.69 -8.22 -1.94
C LEU A 127 -7.36 -7.95 -3.30
N LYS A 128 -7.18 -6.76 -3.87
CA LYS A 128 -7.74 -6.40 -5.18
C LYS A 128 -6.90 -7.04 -6.30
N PRO A 129 -7.50 -7.77 -7.26
CA PRO A 129 -6.77 -8.25 -8.42
C PRO A 129 -6.39 -7.08 -9.33
N ALA A 130 -5.10 -6.77 -9.41
CA ALA A 130 -4.54 -5.83 -10.38
C ALA A 130 -4.13 -6.57 -11.67
N ALA A 131 -4.36 -5.97 -12.84
CA ALA A 131 -3.95 -6.56 -14.11
C ALA A 131 -2.43 -6.54 -14.32
N THR A 132 -1.73 -5.53 -13.79
CA THR A 132 -0.30 -5.28 -13.98
C THR A 132 0.40 -4.97 -12.66
N PHE A 133 1.74 -5.06 -12.65
CA PHE A 133 2.59 -4.61 -11.55
C PHE A 133 2.34 -3.14 -11.19
N GLU A 134 2.36 -2.24 -12.18
CA GLU A 134 2.20 -0.79 -11.94
C GLU A 134 0.78 -0.40 -11.50
N GLY A 135 -0.23 -1.20 -11.90
CA GLY A 135 -1.58 -1.08 -11.35
C GLY A 135 -1.61 -1.35 -9.84
N LEU A 136 -0.95 -2.42 -9.40
CA LEU A 136 -0.82 -2.73 -7.97
C LEU A 136 0.03 -1.69 -7.22
N CYS A 137 1.11 -1.17 -7.82
CA CYS A 137 1.85 -0.04 -7.25
C CYS A 137 0.94 1.17 -7.02
N SER A 138 0.11 1.52 -8.01
CA SER A 138 -0.82 2.64 -7.94
C SER A 138 -1.89 2.46 -6.86
N ASP A 139 -2.49 1.26 -6.77
CA ASP A 139 -3.45 0.92 -5.72
C ASP A 139 -2.83 0.97 -4.31
N ILE A 140 -1.59 0.48 -4.14
CA ILE A 140 -0.88 0.51 -2.85
C ILE A 140 -0.54 1.96 -2.45
N ARG A 141 -0.01 2.79 -3.35
CA ARG A 141 0.25 4.22 -3.11
C ARG A 141 -1.01 4.95 -2.65
N LEU A 142 -2.14 4.71 -3.34
CA LEU A 142 -3.44 5.30 -2.99
C LEU A 142 -3.92 4.84 -1.60
N SER A 143 -3.79 3.55 -1.30
CA SER A 143 -4.20 2.96 -0.02
C SER A 143 -3.36 3.45 1.16
N ILE A 144 -2.04 3.58 0.99
CA ILE A 144 -1.14 4.22 1.96
C ILE A 144 -1.55 5.67 2.20
N ALA A 145 -1.72 6.47 1.13
CA ALA A 145 -2.13 7.86 1.24
C ALA A 145 -3.51 8.04 1.89
N ALA A 146 -4.44 7.11 1.65
CA ALA A 146 -5.75 7.09 2.30
C ALA A 146 -5.63 6.84 3.81
N LYS A 147 -4.89 5.80 4.25
CA LYS A 147 -4.69 5.51 5.68
C LYS A 147 -3.99 6.67 6.40
N SER A 148 -3.01 7.34 5.77
CA SER A 148 -2.38 8.54 6.32
C SER A 148 -3.37 9.69 6.53
N ARG A 149 -4.23 10.02 5.55
CA ARG A 149 -5.25 11.07 5.71
C ARG A 149 -6.24 10.76 6.83
N MET A 150 -6.69 9.51 6.94
CA MET A 150 -7.63 9.10 7.99
C MET A 150 -7.02 9.17 9.39
N ALA A 151 -5.72 8.90 9.53
CA ALA A 151 -5.02 9.03 10.82
C ALA A 151 -5.00 10.50 11.29
N THR A 152 -4.66 11.44 10.41
CA THR A 152 -4.66 12.88 10.73
C THR A 152 -6.05 13.38 11.13
N TYR A 153 -7.08 13.06 10.35
CA TYR A 153 -8.46 13.44 10.72
C TYR A 153 -8.87 12.89 12.09
N SER A 154 -8.50 11.63 12.40
CA SER A 154 -8.80 11.03 13.70
C SER A 154 -8.06 11.69 14.86
N THR A 155 -6.84 12.21 14.66
CA THR A 155 -6.15 12.98 15.71
C THR A 155 -6.77 14.37 15.89
N ASP A 156 -7.15 15.03 14.80
CA ASP A 156 -7.71 16.39 14.84
C ASP A 156 -9.06 16.42 15.58
N VAL A 157 -9.92 15.41 15.35
CA VAL A 157 -11.20 15.25 16.06
C VAL A 157 -10.99 15.02 17.57
N LEU A 158 -10.05 14.17 17.96
CA LEU A 158 -9.75 13.89 19.37
C LEU A 158 -9.16 15.11 20.10
N LEU A 159 -8.35 15.91 19.41
CA LEU A 159 -7.82 17.17 19.95
C LEU A 159 -8.94 18.23 20.10
N ALA A 160 -9.85 18.34 19.14
CA ALA A 160 -10.98 19.26 19.23
C ALA A 160 -11.88 18.96 20.44
N ASP A 161 -12.28 17.71 20.64
CA ASP A 161 -13.12 17.27 21.76
C ASP A 161 -12.44 17.49 23.13
N SER A 162 -11.12 17.26 23.17
CA SER A 162 -10.28 17.56 24.33
C SER A 162 -10.27 19.06 24.68
N THR A 163 -10.28 19.96 23.69
CA THR A 163 -10.33 21.41 23.95
C THR A 163 -11.72 21.88 24.38
N ALA A 164 -12.80 21.33 23.81
CA ALA A 164 -14.17 21.66 24.19
C ALA A 164 -14.45 21.30 25.66
N THR A 165 -14.00 20.11 26.09
CA THR A 165 -14.19 19.61 27.47
C THR A 165 -13.44 20.43 28.53
N ASN A 166 -12.35 21.12 28.16
CA ASN A 166 -11.60 21.96 29.10
C ASN A 166 -12.18 23.38 29.28
N GLN A 167 -13.01 23.88 28.35
CA GLN A 167 -13.62 25.21 28.49
C GLN A 167 -14.84 25.22 29.42
N SER A 168 -15.57 24.10 29.54
CA SER A 168 -16.80 24.00 30.34
C SER A 168 -16.57 24.11 31.86
N TYR A 169 -15.38 23.74 32.36
CA TYR A 169 -15.06 23.76 33.79
C TYR A 169 -14.69 25.13 34.38
N SER A 170 -14.50 26.17 33.55
CA SER A 170 -14.16 27.52 34.04
C SER A 170 -15.39 28.42 34.29
N ALA A 171 -16.57 28.03 33.79
CA ALA A 171 -17.71 28.92 33.60
C ALA A 171 -18.90 28.69 34.57
N ASN A 172 -18.67 28.27 35.82
CA ASN A 172 -19.72 28.19 36.84
C ASN A 172 -19.21 28.33 38.28
N LYS A 173 -19.14 29.57 38.79
CA LYS A 173 -18.79 29.82 40.22
C LYS A 173 -19.43 31.05 40.89
N ASN A 174 -20.42 31.69 40.25
CA ASN A 174 -21.11 32.88 40.77
C ASN A 174 -22.61 32.82 40.47
N LEU A 175 -23.40 32.14 41.32
CA LEU A 175 -24.88 32.26 41.38
C LEU A 175 -25.41 31.60 42.67
N ILE A 176 -25.22 32.29 43.80
CA ILE A 176 -25.79 31.92 45.12
C ILE A 176 -26.38 33.19 45.76
N ASN A 177 -27.51 33.04 46.46
CA ASN A 177 -28.30 34.10 47.11
C ASN A 177 -29.06 34.99 46.08
N THR A 178 -30.34 35.32 46.23
CA THR A 178 -31.08 35.64 47.48
C THR A 178 -32.47 35.00 47.62
N ASN A 179 -32.85 34.67 48.86
CA ASN A 179 -34.24 34.36 49.23
C ASN A 179 -35.16 35.59 49.21
N ARG A 180 -36.43 35.44 48.83
CA ARG A 180 -37.53 36.35 49.22
C ARG A 180 -38.88 35.62 49.26
N MET A 181 -39.65 35.81 50.33
CA MET A 181 -40.93 35.11 50.58
C MET A 181 -42.17 35.98 50.25
N GLY A 182 -43.32 35.32 50.09
CA GLY A 182 -44.65 35.89 49.81
C GLY A 182 -45.35 35.04 48.73
N SER A 183 -46.09 33.97 49.06
CA SER A 183 -47.43 33.93 49.68
C SER A 183 -48.48 34.62 48.78
N THR A 184 -49.61 33.99 48.40
CA THR A 184 -50.64 33.39 49.29
C THR A 184 -51.65 32.52 48.50
N ILE A 185 -51.92 31.28 48.96
CA ILE A 185 -53.24 30.54 49.11
C ILE A 185 -54.32 30.72 47.99
N ASN A 186 -55.01 29.71 47.41
CA ASN A 186 -55.11 28.23 47.59
C ASN A 186 -55.42 27.56 46.20
N ASN A 187 -56.19 26.47 45.93
CA ASN A 187 -57.08 25.53 46.66
C ASN A 187 -57.30 24.22 45.85
N HIS A 188 -57.67 23.09 46.50
CA HIS A 188 -58.43 21.88 46.01
C HIS A 188 -58.05 21.20 44.66
N ASP A 189 -58.25 19.90 44.41
CA ASP A 189 -58.37 18.67 45.23
C ASP A 189 -58.14 17.47 44.26
N PRO A 190 -57.63 16.28 44.67
CA PRO A 190 -57.10 15.31 43.71
C PRO A 190 -58.15 14.28 43.23
N ASN A 191 -58.15 13.95 41.92
CA ASN A 191 -58.28 12.58 41.42
C ASN A 191 -58.18 12.47 39.88
N ASN A 192 -58.08 11.22 39.41
CA ASN A 192 -58.23 10.73 38.02
C ASN A 192 -57.22 11.17 36.94
N HIS A 193 -56.37 10.18 36.60
CA HIS A 193 -56.31 9.56 35.28
C HIS A 193 -56.25 10.45 34.01
N THR A 194 -55.10 10.31 33.32
CA THR A 194 -54.97 10.29 31.86
C THR A 194 -56.17 9.71 31.11
N PHE A 195 -56.72 10.45 30.13
CA PHE A 195 -57.15 9.94 28.81
C PHE A 195 -57.57 11.09 27.86
N TYR A 196 -58.00 10.74 26.63
CA TYR A 196 -58.52 11.60 25.54
C TYR A 196 -57.47 12.43 24.73
N THR A 197 -57.38 12.29 23.39
CA THR A 197 -58.00 11.28 22.50
C THR A 197 -57.22 11.07 21.18
N ASP A 198 -57.34 9.87 20.61
CA ASP A 198 -57.07 9.54 19.20
C ASP A 198 -58.00 10.29 18.23
N ARG A 199 -57.50 10.62 17.02
CA ARG A 199 -58.32 10.51 15.79
C ARG A 199 -57.54 10.26 14.49
N ARG A 200 -57.39 8.97 14.18
CA ARG A 200 -57.58 8.30 12.89
C ARG A 200 -56.76 8.70 11.65
N CYS A 201 -56.17 7.63 11.12
CA CYS A 201 -55.76 7.36 9.74
C CYS A 201 -56.71 7.84 8.64
N HIS A 202 -56.16 7.94 7.41
CA HIS A 202 -56.85 7.37 6.25
C HIS A 202 -55.97 6.32 5.58
N VAL A 203 -56.56 5.15 5.31
CA VAL A 203 -56.00 4.09 4.46
C VAL A 203 -56.94 3.91 3.28
N THR A 204 -56.39 3.63 2.11
CA THR A 204 -57.07 2.81 1.10
C THR A 204 -56.05 1.82 0.54
N ASP A 205 -56.17 0.56 0.94
CA ASP A 205 -55.52 -0.54 0.25
C ASP A 205 -55.95 -0.60 -1.23
N ASN A 206 -55.14 -1.27 -2.05
CA ASN A 206 -55.65 -2.42 -2.80
C ASN A 206 -54.50 -3.25 -3.38
N HIS A 207 -54.02 -4.20 -2.58
CA HIS A 207 -53.38 -5.40 -3.11
C HIS A 207 -54.31 -6.58 -2.80
N PRO A 208 -54.57 -7.46 -3.78
CA PRO A 208 -54.14 -8.83 -3.49
C PRO A 208 -53.65 -9.64 -4.71
N ARG A 209 -52.46 -10.26 -4.55
CA ARG A 209 -52.23 -11.73 -4.52
C ARG A 209 -52.63 -12.55 -5.79
N HIS A 210 -52.04 -13.70 -6.12
CA HIS A 210 -51.20 -14.62 -5.34
C HIS A 210 -50.51 -15.66 -6.26
N LYS A 211 -49.32 -16.16 -5.87
CA LYS A 211 -48.88 -17.58 -5.96
C LYS A 211 -48.73 -18.22 -7.38
N LYS A 212 -47.88 -19.24 -7.61
CA LYS A 212 -46.71 -19.84 -6.91
C LYS A 212 -46.15 -20.95 -7.85
N SER A 213 -44.84 -21.24 -7.79
CA SER A 213 -44.23 -22.54 -8.21
C SER A 213 -44.41 -22.92 -9.71
N GLU A 214 -43.72 -23.90 -10.31
CA GLU A 214 -42.61 -24.77 -9.88
C GLU A 214 -41.68 -25.13 -11.08
N SER A 215 -40.64 -25.92 -10.82
CA SER A 215 -39.57 -26.30 -11.74
C SER A 215 -39.99 -27.03 -13.02
N LYS A 216 -39.27 -26.77 -14.12
CA LYS A 216 -38.51 -27.82 -14.81
C LYS A 216 -37.32 -27.27 -15.59
#